data_AF-A0A645GYF3-F1
#
_entry.id   AF-A0A645GYF3-F1
#
_cell.length_a   1.000
_cell.length_b   1.000
_cell.length_c   1.000
_cell.angle_alpha   90.00
_cell.angle_beta   90.00
_cell.angle_gamma   90.00
#
_symmetry.space_group_name_H-M   'P 1'
#
loop_
_entity.id
_entity.type
_entity.pdbx_description
1 polymer ?
#
loop_
_entity_poly.entity_id
_entity_poly.type
_entity_poly.pdbx_seq_one_letter_code
_entity_poly.pdbx_strand_id
1 'polypeptide(L)'
;MHGDAALDENIRHFAFPNSRFKGSANLLIMPNLDAANISFNLLKSTSGNNVTIGPILLGVSKPVHILTPTTTTRRLVNMTALTVAEIQENEKLAL
;
A
#
# COMPACT_ATOMS: atom_id res chain seq x y z
N MET A 1 -0.15 -2.15 17.37
CA MET A 1 1.32 -2.28 17.29
C MET A 1 1.85 -0.95 16.76
N HIS A 2 2.96 -0.43 17.32
CA HIS A 2 3.61 0.76 16.80
C HIS A 2 4.36 0.47 15.50
N GLY A 3 4.59 1.49 14.67
CA GLY A 3 5.19 1.31 13.33
C GLY A 3 6.62 0.77 13.35
N ASP A 4 7.40 1.16 14.35
CA ASP A 4 8.75 0.65 14.62
C ASP A 4 8.74 -0.85 14.96
N ALA A 5 7.85 -1.30 15.85
CA ALA A 5 7.65 -2.73 16.13
C ALA A 5 7.07 -3.49 14.91
N ALA A 6 6.34 -2.82 14.01
CA ALA A 6 5.88 -3.45 12.78
C ALA A 6 7.04 -3.69 11.80
N LEU A 7 7.96 -2.74 11.68
CA LEU A 7 9.06 -2.78 10.69
C LEU A 7 10.34 -3.46 11.20
N ASP A 8 10.60 -3.42 12.51
CA ASP A 8 11.76 -4.05 13.14
C ASP A 8 11.33 -5.25 14.01
N GLU A 9 11.76 -6.43 13.61
CA GLU A 9 11.47 -7.67 14.31
C GLU A 9 12.08 -7.73 15.72
N ASN A 10 13.23 -7.11 15.96
CA ASN A 10 13.86 -7.11 17.28
C ASN A 10 13.03 -6.29 18.29
N ILE A 11 12.59 -5.10 17.86
CA ILE A 11 11.67 -4.26 18.66
C ILE A 11 10.35 -5.01 18.90
N ARG A 12 9.85 -5.70 17.86
CA ARG A 12 8.63 -6.50 17.97
C ARG A 12 8.74 -7.63 18.97
N HIS A 13 9.83 -8.41 18.97
CA HIS A 13 10.01 -9.52 19.90
C HIS A 13 10.08 -9.05 21.35
N PHE A 14 10.67 -7.86 21.58
CA PHE A 14 10.67 -7.25 22.90
C PHE A 14 9.26 -6.82 23.37
N ALA A 15 8.50 -6.14 22.51
CA ALA A 15 7.17 -5.64 22.86
C ALA A 15 6.06 -6.72 22.79
N PHE A 16 6.21 -7.71 21.92
CA PHE A 16 5.24 -8.76 21.59
C PHE A 16 5.94 -10.13 21.44
N PRO A 17 6.44 -10.73 22.53
CA PRO A 17 7.27 -11.94 22.49
C PRO A 17 6.58 -13.18 21.91
N ASN A 18 5.25 -13.21 21.92
CA ASN A 18 4.45 -14.31 21.36
C ASN A 18 3.94 -14.00 19.94
N SER A 19 4.48 -12.97 19.27
CA SER A 19 4.10 -12.61 17.91
C SER A 19 4.44 -13.72 16.92
N ARG A 20 3.48 -14.06 16.04
CA ARG A 20 3.72 -14.99 14.93
C ARG A 20 4.32 -14.31 13.69
N PHE A 21 4.43 -12.97 13.69
CA PHE A 21 4.96 -12.21 12.57
C PHE A 21 6.49 -12.27 12.52
N LYS A 22 7.03 -12.59 11.35
CA LYS A 22 8.46 -12.68 11.06
C LYS A 22 8.87 -11.59 10.08
N GLY A 23 10.10 -11.09 10.20
CA GLY A 23 10.65 -10.04 9.36
C GLY A 23 9.98 -8.68 9.54
N SER A 24 10.23 -7.77 8.59
CA SER A 24 9.55 -6.48 8.53
C SER A 24 8.12 -6.66 7.98
N ALA A 25 7.15 -5.95 8.56
CA ALA A 25 5.81 -5.86 7.99
C ALA A 25 5.87 -5.31 6.55
N ASN A 26 5.08 -5.91 5.66
CA ASN A 26 4.91 -5.50 4.27
C ASN A 26 3.54 -4.84 4.00
N LEU A 27 2.62 -4.89 4.97
CA LEU A 27 1.32 -4.26 4.94
C LEU A 27 1.11 -3.49 6.24
N LEU A 28 0.85 -2.18 6.11
CA LEU A 28 0.59 -1.31 7.23
C LEU A 28 -0.86 -0.80 7.15
N ILE A 29 -1.71 -1.27 8.06
CA ILE A 29 -3.10 -0.82 8.19
C ILE A 29 -3.15 0.29 9.23
N MET A 30 -3.71 1.43 8.84
CA MET A 30 -3.77 2.62 9.69
C MET A 30 -5.15 2.74 10.36
N PRO A 31 -5.22 3.32 11.58
CA PRO A 31 -6.46 3.39 12.34
C PRO A 31 -7.48 4.38 11.75
N ASN A 32 -7.03 5.36 10.97
CA ASN A 32 -7.88 6.36 10.31
C ASN A 32 -7.16 6.98 9.09
N LEU A 33 -7.90 7.83 8.36
CA LEU A 33 -7.42 8.48 7.14
C LEU A 33 -6.25 9.44 7.39
N ASP A 34 -6.26 10.17 8.50
CA ASP A 34 -5.20 11.13 8.82
C ASP A 34 -3.88 10.42 9.07
N ALA A 35 -3.88 9.36 9.89
CA ALA A 35 -2.72 8.51 10.11
C ALA A 35 -2.23 7.89 8.80
N ALA A 36 -3.15 7.41 7.94
CA ALA A 36 -2.82 6.89 6.62
C ALA A 36 -2.11 7.92 5.74
N ASN A 37 -2.68 9.11 5.60
CA ASN A 37 -2.14 10.14 4.74
C ASN A 37 -0.81 10.69 5.25
N ILE A 38 -0.67 10.89 6.57
CA ILE A 38 0.59 11.33 7.19
C ILE A 38 1.68 10.28 6.97
N SER A 39 1.43 9.03 7.37
CA SER A 39 2.43 7.96 7.24
C SER A 39 2.81 7.70 5.79
N PHE A 40 1.85 7.71 4.86
CA PHE A 40 2.12 7.56 3.42
C PHE A 40 3.04 8.66 2.88
N ASN A 41 2.75 9.93 3.19
CA ASN A 41 3.56 11.05 2.70
C ASN A 41 4.94 11.09 3.36
N LEU A 42 5.05 10.73 4.64
CA LEU A 42 6.34 10.56 5.32
C LEU A 42 7.18 9.49 4.63
N LEU A 43 6.64 8.28 4.45
CA LEU A 43 7.34 7.19 3.77
C LEU A 43 7.73 7.58 2.34
N LYS A 44 6.82 8.21 1.58
CA LYS A 44 7.12 8.71 0.24
C LYS A 44 8.29 9.70 0.22
N SER A 45 8.36 10.59 1.22
CA SER A 45 9.41 11.61 1.30
C SER A 45 10.75 11.06 1.80
N THR A 46 10.73 10.10 2.73
CA THR A 46 11.95 9.58 3.38
C THR A 46 12.54 8.37 2.66
N SER A 47 11.73 7.57 1.96
CA SER A 47 12.17 6.29 1.38
C SER A 47 13.00 6.43 0.10
N GLY A 48 13.41 7.64 -0.30
CA GLY A 48 14.36 7.92 -1.39
C GLY A 48 14.01 7.31 -2.76
N ASN A 49 13.58 8.12 -3.74
CA ASN A 49 13.31 7.70 -5.13
C ASN A 49 12.38 6.48 -5.35
N ASN A 50 11.75 5.93 -4.30
CA ASN A 50 10.82 4.82 -4.45
C ASN A 50 9.61 5.23 -5.29
N VAL A 51 9.22 4.35 -6.21
CA VAL A 51 8.09 4.58 -7.10
C VAL A 51 6.80 4.34 -6.31
N THR A 52 6.06 5.41 -6.05
CA THR A 52 4.72 5.30 -5.47
C THR A 52 3.70 4.97 -6.56
N ILE A 53 2.94 3.89 -6.36
CA ILE A 53 1.79 3.52 -7.19
C ILE A 53 0.52 3.78 -6.38
N GLY A 54 -0.49 4.38 -7.02
CA GLY A 54 -1.77 4.72 -6.41
C GLY A 54 -2.15 6.20 -6.49
N PRO A 55 -3.28 6.58 -5.86
CA PRO A 55 -4.10 5.74 -4.96
C PRO A 55 -4.86 4.63 -5.70
N ILE A 56 -5.00 3.47 -5.04
CA ILE A 56 -5.71 2.29 -5.56
C ILE A 56 -7.02 2.16 -4.78
N LEU A 57 -8.14 2.09 -5.50
CA LEU A 57 -9.46 1.90 -4.91
C LEU A 57 -9.78 0.41 -4.84
N LEU A 58 -10.20 -0.06 -3.66
CA LEU A 58 -10.53 -1.45 -3.40
C LEU A 58 -12.02 -1.60 -3.08
N GLY A 59 -12.57 -2.81 -3.26
CA GLY A 59 -13.95 -3.16 -2.89
C GLY A 59 -15.04 -2.77 -3.90
N VAL A 60 -14.64 -2.33 -5.10
CA VAL A 60 -15.54 -2.04 -6.22
C VAL A 60 -15.83 -3.31 -7.04
N SER A 61 -17.00 -3.37 -7.70
CA SER A 61 -17.40 -4.53 -8.52
C SER A 61 -16.62 -4.68 -9.83
N LYS A 62 -16.03 -3.58 -10.31
CA LYS A 62 -15.14 -3.54 -11.48
C LYS A 62 -13.94 -2.62 -11.18
N PRO A 63 -12.74 -2.95 -11.68
CA PRO A 63 -11.55 -2.12 -11.50
C PRO A 63 -11.76 -0.68 -11.96
N VAL A 64 -11.65 0.26 -11.02
CA VAL A 64 -11.70 1.70 -11.29
C VAL A 64 -10.83 2.41 -10.26
N HIS A 65 -10.05 3.40 -10.68
CA HIS A 65 -9.18 4.16 -9.79
C HIS A 65 -9.29 5.65 -10.08
N ILE A 66 -9.14 6.45 -9.03
CA ILE A 66 -9.27 7.92 -9.10
C ILE A 66 -7.88 8.53 -9.02
N LEU A 67 -7.49 9.28 -10.05
CA LEU A 67 -6.20 9.98 -10.08
C LEU A 67 -6.36 11.45 -9.70
N THR A 68 -5.29 12.05 -9.18
CA THR A 68 -5.24 13.48 -8.87
C THR A 68 -4.73 14.28 -10.07
N PRO A 69 -5.11 15.56 -10.24
CA PRO A 69 -4.60 16.41 -11.33
C PRO A 69 -3.07 16.57 -11.34
N THR A 70 -2.43 16.38 -10.19
CA THR A 70 -0.97 16.41 -10.02
C THR A 70 -0.26 15.12 -10.45
N THR A 71 -0.98 14.19 -11.09
CA THR A 71 -0.45 12.89 -11.52
C THR A 71 0.54 13.05 -12.67
N THR A 72 1.72 12.44 -12.54
CA THR A 72 2.71 12.37 -13.62
C THR A 72 2.30 11.37 -14.71
N THR A 73 2.81 11.56 -15.92
CA THR A 73 2.61 10.63 -17.05
C THR A 73 3.00 9.19 -16.70
N ARG A 74 4.11 9.01 -15.99
CA ARG A 74 4.57 7.70 -15.51
C ARG A 74 3.53 7.03 -14.59
N ARG A 75 2.93 7.78 -13.66
CA ARG A 75 1.88 7.24 -12.79
C ARG A 75 0.64 6.86 -13.59
N LEU A 76 0.26 7.66 -14.59
CA LEU A 76 -0.89 7.37 -15.44
C LEU A 76 -0.70 6.03 -16.16
N VAL A 77 0.45 5.82 -16.82
CA VAL A 77 0.78 4.56 -17.50
C VAL A 77 0.77 3.38 -16.51
N ASN A 78 1.40 3.53 -15.35
CA ASN A 78 1.42 2.47 -14.33
C ASN A 78 0.02 2.12 -13.82
N MET A 79 -0.84 3.12 -13.60
CA MET A 79 -2.21 2.91 -13.12
C MET A 79 -3.08 2.28 -14.19
N THR A 80 -2.91 2.64 -15.46
CA THR A 80 -3.60 1.94 -16.58
C THR A 80 -3.18 0.47 -16.65
N ALA A 81 -1.87 0.19 -16.55
CA ALA A 81 -1.38 -1.20 -16.55
C ALA A 81 -1.94 -2.00 -15.36
N LEU A 82 -2.00 -1.39 -14.17
CA LEU A 82 -2.61 -1.98 -12.99
C LEU A 82 -4.09 -2.31 -13.22
N THR A 83 -4.89 -1.35 -13.71
CA THR A 83 -6.33 -1.58 -13.96
C THR A 83 -6.55 -2.71 -14.96
N VAL A 84 -5.75 -2.80 -16.02
CA VAL A 84 -5.86 -3.90 -16.99
C VAL A 84 -5.53 -5.25 -16.35
N ALA A 85 -4.49 -5.31 -15.51
CA ALA A 85 -4.13 -6.54 -14.80
C ALA A 85 -5.25 -6.98 -13.84
N GLU A 86 -5.86 -6.06 -13.09
CA GLU A 86 -6.99 -6.36 -12.20
C GLU A 86 -8.20 -6.90 -12.97
N ILE A 87 -8.49 -6.36 -14.17
CA ILE A 87 -9.58 -6.86 -15.03
C ILE A 87 -9.29 -8.31 -15.44
N GLN A 88 -8.09 -8.59 -15.93
CA GLN A 88 -7.69 -9.93 -16.34
C GLN A 88 -7.74 -10.95 -15.20
N GLU A 89 -7.38 -10.53 -13.98
CA GLU A 89 -7.47 -11.39 -12.80
C GLU A 89 -8.93 -11.67 -12.41
N ASN A 90 -9.79 -10.65 -12.40
CA ASN A 90 -11.20 -10.79 -12.09
C ASN A 90 -11.94 -11.68 -13.11
N GLU A 91 -11.60 -11.60 -14.40
CA GLU A 91 -12.15 -12.49 -15.43
C GLU A 91 -11.75 -13.95 -15.21
N LYS A 92 -10.50 -14.20 -14.79
CA LYS A 92 -10.04 -15.57 -14.46
C LYS A 92 -10.76 -16.15 -13.25
N LEU A 93 -11.06 -15.33 -12.23
CA LEU A 93 -11.77 -15.76 -11.03
C LEU A 93 -13.27 -16.01 -11.28
N ALA A 94 -13.81 -15.47 -12.37
CA ALA A 94 -15.21 -15.65 -12.77
C ALA A 94 -15.46 -16.90 -13.64
N LEU A 95 -14.39 -17.59 -14.07
CA LEU A 95 -14.40 -18.85 -14.84
C LEU A 95 -14.23 -20.05 -13.90
#